data_AF-A0A949DR84-F1
#
_entry.id   AF-A0A949DR84-F1
#
_cell.length_a   1.000
_cell.length_b   1.000
_cell.length_c   1.000
_cell.angle_alpha   90.00
_cell.angle_beta   90.00
_cell.angle_gamma   90.00
#
_symmetry.space_group_name_H-M   'P 1'
#
loop_
_entity.id
_entity.type
_entity.pdbx_description
1 polymer ?
#
loop_
_entity_poly.entity_id
_entity_poly.type
_entity_poly.pdbx_seq_one_letter_code
_entity_poly.pdbx_strand_id
1 'polypeptide(L)'
;MMKELKMIKKGNKKLIVAIFGVLFFALPFFVFAYSSGAQNKFYLEQDFDKNDRETIYATIRYVSTNAYFYIENQWWEGLPTESRDSLNAKLADLAKHFDLEIYPKMTDAFGSEWKPGIDGDYKITILFHQMKNEAAGYFRTIDEYPTIQAPGSNEREMIYLNTEVFNHSYPESYIAHEFMHLITFNQKNRQTGKDEDIWLNELRAEYVSTLLGYDAEYTATNLQNRVRNFIDYPNDPLAEWKGSVTDYGVISMFGQYLVEHYGINILRDSLSSQSVGLVSLDYALAKNNIKKNIAEVFTDWLIAISTNDCALGKEYCYDNDFLNAIKVAPSLIYLPSTQESHLSLIYTIKEWSGNWYKIVGGDKGLKVEFRGLTSKSFIVPYLIERANKIQSVNFLTLDKDNKGTIELPYFGENNQSLILLPVIEKKVSDFSDNEPLWRFSLSVSTFENGNSGNNEEPEPEPEPKPISQMTIAELRAKILEIQKMLVVLLAELQKIKGETADCSRIDNNLYFGIANNIEVKCLQEFLKNQGTNIYPEGLITGNFYSATKQAVIRFQEKYVSEILLPFGLQNGTGYVGISTRNKINQLLGN
;
A
#
# COMPACT_ATOMS: atom_id res chain seq x y z
N MET A 1 -59.48 -30.36 10.27
CA MET A 1 -60.45 -30.64 9.19
C MET A 1 -59.85 -30.04 7.91
N MET A 2 -58.97 -30.72 7.18
CA MET A 2 -59.26 -31.73 6.14
C MET A 2 -60.58 -31.49 5.39
N LYS A 3 -60.45 -31.44 4.06
CA LYS A 3 -61.46 -31.13 3.01
C LYS A 3 -61.66 -29.62 2.85
N GLU A 4 -61.40 -28.97 1.71
CA GLU A 4 -61.66 -29.41 0.34
C GLU A 4 -60.62 -28.84 -0.64
N LEU A 5 -59.92 -29.76 -1.29
CA LEU A 5 -59.27 -29.55 -2.57
C LEU A 5 -60.11 -30.34 -3.58
N LYS A 6 -60.88 -29.66 -4.45
CA LYS A 6 -61.09 -30.04 -5.86
C LYS A 6 -62.08 -29.12 -6.56
N MET A 7 -61.68 -28.77 -7.79
CA MET A 7 -62.48 -28.26 -8.91
C MET A 7 -62.46 -26.74 -9.10
N ILE A 8 -61.51 -26.27 -9.92
CA ILE A 8 -61.85 -25.64 -11.20
C ILE A 8 -60.83 -26.05 -12.26
N LYS A 9 -61.39 -26.33 -13.44
CA LYS A 9 -60.84 -27.00 -14.62
C LYS A 9 -59.74 -26.21 -15.33
N LYS A 10 -58.64 -26.91 -15.60
CA LYS A 10 -58.04 -27.13 -16.92
C LYS A 10 -58.66 -26.30 -18.08
N GLY A 11 -58.10 -25.14 -18.34
CA GLY A 11 -58.36 -24.32 -19.53
C GLY A 11 -57.32 -23.20 -19.65
N ASN A 12 -56.58 -23.17 -20.78
CA ASN A 12 -55.65 -22.11 -21.18
C ASN A 12 -54.33 -21.91 -20.41
N LYS A 13 -53.50 -22.96 -20.30
CA LYS A 13 -52.05 -22.79 -20.04
C LYS A 13 -51.25 -22.23 -21.24
N LYS A 14 -51.85 -22.08 -22.44
CA LYS A 14 -51.18 -21.48 -23.60
C LYS A 14 -51.38 -19.97 -23.78
N LEU A 15 -52.33 -19.35 -23.06
CA LEU A 15 -52.60 -17.92 -23.17
C LEU A 15 -51.86 -17.08 -22.11
N ILE A 16 -51.52 -17.67 -20.95
CA ILE A 16 -50.77 -16.99 -19.88
C ILE A 16 -49.26 -16.91 -20.20
N VAL A 17 -48.72 -17.88 -20.95
CA VAL A 17 -47.31 -17.87 -21.40
C VAL A 17 -47.06 -16.83 -22.50
N ALA A 18 -48.08 -16.50 -23.30
CA ALA A 18 -47.95 -15.45 -24.33
C ALA A 18 -48.01 -14.02 -23.74
N ILE A 19 -48.73 -13.81 -22.63
CA ILE A 19 -48.85 -12.48 -22.01
C ILE A 19 -47.66 -12.18 -21.08
N PHE A 20 -47.10 -13.19 -20.39
CA PHE A 20 -45.86 -13.01 -19.61
C PHE A 20 -44.59 -13.07 -20.46
N GLY A 21 -44.62 -13.68 -21.65
CA GLY A 21 -43.49 -13.70 -22.58
C GLY A 21 -43.28 -12.40 -23.37
N VAL A 22 -44.32 -11.56 -23.49
CA VAL A 22 -44.24 -10.29 -24.24
C VAL A 22 -43.99 -9.08 -23.31
N LEU A 23 -44.33 -9.18 -22.02
CA LEU A 23 -44.06 -8.11 -21.03
C LEU A 23 -42.63 -8.13 -20.45
N PHE A 24 -41.87 -9.20 -20.64
CA PHE A 24 -40.48 -9.30 -20.16
C PHE A 24 -39.41 -8.98 -21.23
N PHE A 25 -39.81 -8.74 -22.48
CA PHE A 25 -38.92 -8.42 -23.60
C PHE A 25 -38.97 -6.96 -24.06
N ALA A 26 -39.59 -6.07 -23.28
CA ALA A 26 -39.77 -4.66 -23.65
C ALA A 26 -39.48 -3.68 -22.50
N LEU A 27 -38.54 -4.01 -21.61
CA LEU A 27 -37.81 -2.95 -20.91
C LEU A 27 -36.66 -2.54 -21.85
N PRO A 28 -36.72 -1.39 -22.52
CA PRO A 28 -35.53 -0.87 -23.17
C PRO A 28 -34.48 -0.70 -22.07
N PHE A 29 -33.40 -1.48 -22.15
CA PHE A 29 -32.14 -1.03 -21.57
C PHE A 29 -31.82 0.27 -22.29
N PHE A 30 -32.16 1.41 -21.67
CA PHE A 30 -31.77 2.70 -22.16
C PHE A 30 -30.26 2.79 -21.97
N VAL A 31 -29.50 2.44 -23.01
CA VAL A 31 -28.11 2.84 -23.12
C VAL A 31 -28.13 4.34 -23.37
N PHE A 32 -27.88 5.14 -22.32
CA PHE A 32 -27.77 6.58 -22.45
C PHE A 32 -26.40 6.92 -23.03
N ALA A 33 -26.28 6.86 -24.36
CA ALA A 33 -25.11 7.42 -25.02
C ALA A 33 -25.11 8.95 -24.84
N TYR A 34 -24.23 9.47 -23.98
CA TYR A 34 -24.08 10.91 -23.82
C TYR A 34 -23.44 11.54 -25.06
N SER A 35 -23.94 12.72 -25.45
CA SER A 35 -23.36 13.53 -26.53
C SER A 35 -22.50 14.67 -25.98
N SER A 36 -21.55 15.16 -26.78
CA SER A 36 -20.78 16.36 -26.45
C SER A 36 -21.70 17.52 -26.05
N GLY A 37 -21.32 18.26 -25.00
CA GLY A 37 -22.14 19.34 -24.43
C GLY A 37 -23.19 18.91 -23.40
N ALA A 38 -23.38 17.60 -23.13
CA ALA A 38 -24.22 17.15 -22.04
C ALA A 38 -23.65 17.59 -20.68
N GLN A 39 -24.50 18.13 -19.81
CA GLN A 39 -24.16 18.55 -18.46
C GLN A 39 -24.73 17.56 -17.44
N ASN A 40 -23.90 17.16 -16.47
CA ASN A 40 -24.28 16.26 -15.39
C ASN A 40 -23.86 16.84 -14.04
N LYS A 41 -24.60 16.46 -13.00
CA LYS A 41 -24.19 16.67 -11.60
C LYS A 41 -23.37 15.47 -11.16
N PHE A 42 -22.22 15.71 -10.54
CA PHE A 42 -21.36 14.67 -9.98
C PHE A 42 -21.22 14.85 -8.46
N TYR A 43 -21.20 13.73 -7.75
CA TYR A 43 -20.73 13.63 -6.37
C TYR A 43 -19.21 13.52 -6.35
N LEU A 44 -18.57 14.17 -5.38
CA LEU A 44 -17.11 14.22 -5.23
C LEU A 44 -16.67 13.62 -3.89
N GLU A 45 -15.36 13.47 -3.72
CA GLU A 45 -14.76 13.30 -2.40
C GLU A 45 -14.36 14.66 -1.83
N GLN A 46 -14.93 15.01 -0.67
CA GLN A 46 -14.82 16.36 -0.09
C GLN A 46 -13.38 16.68 0.29
N ASP A 47 -12.65 15.68 0.80
CA ASP A 47 -11.27 15.85 1.26
C ASP A 47 -10.32 16.23 0.12
N PHE A 48 -10.64 15.85 -1.12
CA PHE A 48 -9.85 16.18 -2.30
C PHE A 48 -10.29 17.49 -2.99
N ASP A 49 -11.56 17.86 -2.93
CA ASP A 49 -12.06 19.06 -3.61
C ASP A 49 -11.47 20.34 -3.03
N LYS A 50 -11.07 21.28 -3.91
CA LYS A 50 -10.42 22.54 -3.51
C LYS A 50 -11.27 23.39 -2.55
N ASN A 51 -12.59 23.32 -2.66
CA ASN A 51 -13.53 24.14 -1.89
C ASN A 51 -14.42 23.28 -0.99
N ASP A 52 -14.00 22.05 -0.67
CA ASP A 52 -14.74 21.11 0.16
C ASP A 52 -16.19 20.89 -0.33
N ARG A 53 -16.41 20.87 -1.65
CA ARG A 53 -17.73 20.66 -2.25
C ARG A 53 -18.04 19.17 -2.35
N GLU A 54 -19.25 18.79 -1.94
CA GLU A 54 -19.75 17.41 -2.12
C GLU A 54 -20.22 17.13 -3.54
N THR A 55 -20.62 18.17 -4.29
CA THR A 55 -21.13 18.00 -5.65
C THR A 55 -20.75 19.17 -6.56
N ILE A 56 -20.60 18.88 -7.84
CA ILE A 56 -20.35 19.87 -8.90
C ILE A 56 -21.20 19.60 -10.13
N TYR A 57 -21.33 20.61 -10.99
CA TYR A 57 -21.79 20.41 -12.36
C TYR A 57 -20.60 20.39 -13.31
N ALA A 58 -20.57 19.42 -14.21
CA ALA A 58 -19.56 19.30 -15.24
C ALA A 58 -20.20 19.02 -16.60
N THR A 59 -19.50 19.42 -17.66
CA THR A 59 -19.97 19.29 -19.05
C THR A 59 -19.01 18.43 -19.85
N ILE A 60 -19.54 17.54 -20.69
CA ILE A 60 -18.74 16.78 -21.65
C ILE A 60 -18.09 17.75 -22.63
N ARG A 61 -16.76 17.76 -22.66
CA ARG A 61 -15.95 18.52 -23.62
C ARG A 61 -15.45 17.67 -24.77
N TYR A 62 -15.23 16.37 -24.53
CA TYR A 62 -14.80 15.44 -25.55
C TYR A 62 -15.41 14.05 -25.34
N VAL A 63 -15.70 13.35 -26.44
CA VAL A 63 -16.17 11.95 -26.42
C VAL A 63 -15.21 11.14 -27.28
N SER A 64 -14.54 10.17 -26.67
CA SER A 64 -13.63 9.24 -27.35
C SER A 64 -14.31 7.88 -27.56
N THR A 65 -13.56 6.90 -28.07
CA THR A 65 -14.00 5.52 -28.24
C THR A 65 -14.28 4.85 -26.89
N ASN A 66 -13.43 5.08 -25.89
CA ASN A 66 -13.54 4.41 -24.58
C ASN A 66 -13.92 5.34 -23.42
N ALA A 67 -13.99 6.66 -23.61
CA ALA A 67 -14.26 7.56 -22.49
C ALA A 67 -15.05 8.83 -22.84
N TYR A 68 -15.71 9.37 -21.81
CA TYR A 68 -16.27 10.71 -21.76
C TYR A 68 -15.36 11.63 -20.95
N PHE A 69 -14.96 12.76 -21.52
CA PHE A 69 -14.11 13.74 -20.86
C PHE A 69 -14.97 14.92 -20.38
N TYR A 70 -15.19 14.98 -19.06
CA TYR A 70 -15.97 16.01 -18.39
C TYR A 70 -15.04 17.05 -17.75
N ILE A 71 -15.38 18.32 -17.88
CA ILE A 71 -14.72 19.39 -17.12
C ILE A 71 -15.75 20.13 -16.28
N GLU A 72 -15.40 20.40 -15.01
CA GLU A 72 -16.25 21.19 -14.12
C GLU A 72 -16.57 22.58 -14.72
N ASN A 73 -17.82 23.01 -14.57
CA ASN A 73 -18.30 24.21 -15.23
C ASN A 73 -17.68 25.48 -14.65
N GLN A 74 -17.60 25.59 -13.32
CA GLN A 74 -17.14 26.79 -12.64
C GLN A 74 -15.69 27.15 -13.00
N TRP A 75 -14.79 26.16 -13.03
CA TRP A 75 -13.41 26.38 -13.44
C TRP A 75 -13.31 26.74 -14.92
N TRP A 76 -14.01 25.99 -15.78
CA TRP A 76 -14.01 26.22 -17.22
C TRP A 76 -14.50 27.63 -17.59
N GLU A 77 -15.57 28.09 -16.96
CA GLU A 77 -16.15 29.43 -17.17
C GLU A 77 -15.23 30.54 -16.66
N GLY A 78 -14.36 30.25 -15.69
CA GLY A 78 -13.34 31.17 -15.20
C GLY A 78 -12.15 31.37 -16.16
N LEU A 79 -11.96 30.47 -17.13
CA LEU A 79 -10.83 30.56 -18.08
C LEU A 79 -11.09 31.60 -19.19
N PRO A 80 -10.06 32.33 -19.66
CA PRO A 80 -10.13 33.12 -20.89
C PRO A 80 -10.44 32.25 -22.12
N THR A 81 -11.08 32.82 -23.14
CA THR A 81 -11.45 32.10 -24.38
C THR A 81 -10.26 31.40 -25.03
N GLU A 82 -9.12 32.08 -25.15
CA GLU A 82 -7.89 31.50 -25.74
C GLU A 82 -7.39 30.27 -24.96
N SER A 83 -7.51 30.29 -23.63
CA SER A 83 -7.14 29.16 -22.77
C SER A 83 -8.09 27.98 -22.96
N ARG A 84 -9.39 28.23 -23.20
CA ARG A 84 -10.38 27.17 -23.48
C ARG A 84 -10.10 26.49 -24.81
N ASP A 85 -9.73 27.24 -25.85
CA ASP A 85 -9.40 26.67 -27.16
C ASP A 85 -8.14 25.80 -27.10
N SER A 86 -7.10 26.29 -26.42
CA SER A 86 -5.87 25.52 -26.14
C SER A 86 -6.18 24.24 -25.35
N LEU A 87 -7.04 24.33 -24.33
CA LEU A 87 -7.42 23.20 -23.50
C LEU A 87 -8.27 22.17 -24.26
N ASN A 88 -9.16 22.59 -25.16
CA ASN A 88 -9.88 21.67 -26.04
C ASN A 88 -8.92 20.86 -26.93
N ALA A 89 -7.86 21.48 -27.45
CA ALA A 89 -6.85 20.77 -28.22
C ALA A 89 -6.09 19.75 -27.36
N LYS A 90 -5.68 20.13 -26.14
CA LYS A 90 -5.05 19.21 -25.17
C LYS A 90 -5.96 18.04 -24.81
N LEU A 91 -7.25 18.28 -24.56
CA LEU A 91 -8.22 17.22 -24.28
C LEU A 91 -8.38 16.24 -25.44
N ALA A 92 -8.41 16.74 -26.68
CA ALA A 92 -8.51 15.88 -27.85
C ALA A 92 -7.27 14.98 -28.01
N ASP A 93 -6.08 15.51 -27.73
CA ASP A 93 -4.83 14.74 -27.75
C ASP A 93 -4.80 13.70 -26.62
N LEU A 94 -5.16 14.10 -25.40
CA LEU A 94 -5.27 13.21 -24.25
C LEU A 94 -6.28 12.08 -24.47
N ALA A 95 -7.43 12.39 -25.08
CA ALA A 95 -8.44 11.40 -25.44
C ALA A 95 -7.96 10.40 -26.50
N LYS A 96 -7.23 10.89 -27.50
CA LYS A 96 -6.58 10.04 -28.51
C LYS A 96 -5.54 9.15 -27.85
N HIS A 97 -4.72 9.70 -26.95
CA HIS A 97 -3.69 8.95 -26.25
C HIS A 97 -4.29 7.87 -25.33
N PHE A 98 -5.38 8.20 -24.64
CA PHE A 98 -6.13 7.24 -23.83
C PHE A 98 -6.62 6.05 -24.68
N ASP A 99 -7.26 6.32 -25.83
CA ASP A 99 -7.81 5.27 -26.69
C ASP A 99 -6.75 4.42 -27.40
N LEU A 100 -5.64 5.02 -27.83
CA LEU A 100 -4.65 4.36 -28.69
C LEU A 100 -3.49 3.74 -27.91
N GLU A 101 -3.16 4.26 -26.73
CA GLU A 101 -2.00 3.84 -25.96
C GLU A 101 -2.40 3.28 -24.59
N ILE A 102 -3.04 4.10 -23.74
CA ILE A 102 -3.33 3.74 -22.33
C ILE A 102 -4.27 2.54 -22.26
N TYR A 103 -5.47 2.67 -22.83
CA TYR A 103 -6.52 1.68 -22.73
C TYR A 103 -6.09 0.29 -23.26
N PRO A 104 -5.59 0.13 -24.49
CA PRO A 104 -5.21 -1.19 -25.00
C PRO A 104 -4.03 -1.81 -24.24
N LYS A 105 -2.99 -1.04 -23.89
CA LYS A 105 -1.82 -1.59 -23.18
C LYS A 105 -2.17 -1.99 -21.75
N MET A 106 -2.92 -1.17 -21.03
CA MET A 106 -3.31 -1.48 -19.65
C MET A 106 -4.29 -2.64 -19.58
N THR A 107 -5.27 -2.71 -20.49
CA THR A 107 -6.24 -3.81 -20.49
C THR A 107 -5.63 -5.15 -20.94
N ASP A 108 -4.61 -5.12 -21.81
CA ASP A 108 -3.80 -6.31 -22.13
C ASP A 108 -2.95 -6.76 -20.93
N ALA A 109 -2.33 -5.82 -20.23
CA ALA A 109 -1.45 -6.12 -19.10
C ALA A 109 -2.20 -6.59 -17.84
N PHE A 110 -3.32 -5.96 -17.50
CA PHE A 110 -3.99 -6.13 -16.21
C PHE A 110 -5.43 -6.65 -16.29
N GLY A 111 -6.00 -6.73 -17.49
CA GLY A 111 -7.43 -7.00 -17.69
C GLY A 111 -8.25 -5.70 -17.74
N SER A 112 -9.55 -5.81 -17.96
CA SER A 112 -10.43 -4.65 -18.14
C SER A 112 -10.95 -4.06 -16.82
N GLU A 113 -11.47 -2.84 -16.89
CA GLU A 113 -12.49 -2.30 -16.00
C GLU A 113 -13.82 -3.08 -16.11
N TRP A 114 -14.81 -2.76 -15.27
CA TRP A 114 -16.14 -3.37 -15.39
C TRP A 114 -16.79 -2.94 -16.71
N LYS A 115 -17.05 -3.89 -17.60
CA LYS A 115 -17.57 -3.61 -18.94
C LYS A 115 -18.58 -4.66 -19.43
N PRO A 116 -19.83 -4.28 -19.81
CA PRO A 116 -20.43 -2.96 -19.56
C PRO A 116 -20.51 -2.70 -18.06
N GLY A 117 -20.46 -1.42 -17.74
CA GLY A 117 -20.40 -0.90 -16.38
C GLY A 117 -21.68 -1.05 -15.56
N ILE A 118 -21.67 -0.48 -14.36
CA ILE A 118 -22.84 -0.45 -13.46
C ILE A 118 -24.06 0.23 -14.10
N ASP A 119 -23.84 1.24 -14.95
CA ASP A 119 -24.87 1.96 -15.71
C ASP A 119 -25.17 1.30 -17.07
N GLY A 120 -24.47 0.22 -17.41
CA GLY A 120 -24.59 -0.46 -18.70
C GLY A 120 -23.87 0.23 -19.86
N ASP A 121 -23.10 1.30 -19.61
CA ASP A 121 -22.26 1.94 -20.62
C ASP A 121 -20.94 1.15 -20.82
N TYR A 122 -20.37 1.27 -22.01
CA TYR A 122 -19.07 0.68 -22.37
C TYR A 122 -17.93 1.71 -22.28
N LYS A 123 -18.25 2.99 -22.04
CA LYS A 123 -17.28 4.07 -21.87
C LYS A 123 -17.15 4.43 -20.40
N ILE A 124 -15.92 4.72 -19.97
CA ILE A 124 -15.67 5.28 -18.65
C ILE A 124 -15.88 6.80 -18.65
N THR A 125 -16.05 7.39 -17.48
CA THR A 125 -16.07 8.85 -17.29
C THR A 125 -14.74 9.33 -16.71
N ILE A 126 -14.11 10.31 -17.36
CA ILE A 126 -12.93 11.01 -16.87
C ILE A 126 -13.35 12.42 -16.50
N LEU A 127 -13.37 12.74 -15.20
CA LEU A 127 -13.84 14.02 -14.67
C LEU A 127 -12.67 14.89 -14.20
N PHE A 128 -12.51 16.06 -14.81
CA PHE A 128 -11.55 17.07 -14.38
C PHE A 128 -12.22 18.11 -13.47
N HIS A 129 -11.72 18.26 -12.25
CA HIS A 129 -12.16 19.30 -11.32
C HIS A 129 -11.00 19.87 -10.48
N GLN A 130 -11.22 21.03 -9.88
CA GLN A 130 -10.25 21.65 -8.98
C GLN A 130 -10.12 20.84 -7.69
N MET A 131 -8.91 20.35 -7.42
CA MET A 131 -8.55 19.66 -6.18
C MET A 131 -7.55 20.47 -5.36
N LYS A 132 -7.37 20.10 -4.09
CA LYS A 132 -6.28 20.61 -3.23
C LYS A 132 -4.92 20.25 -3.84
N ASN A 133 -3.90 21.09 -3.61
CA ASN A 133 -2.62 21.06 -4.34
C ASN A 133 -1.82 19.74 -4.24
N GLU A 134 -2.14 18.87 -3.28
CA GLU A 134 -1.41 17.63 -3.03
C GLU A 134 -1.96 16.45 -3.85
N ALA A 135 -3.15 16.57 -4.43
CA ALA A 135 -3.80 15.49 -5.18
C ALA A 135 -3.80 15.76 -6.69
N ALA A 136 -3.28 14.80 -7.45
CA ALA A 136 -3.31 14.83 -8.91
C ALA A 136 -4.56 14.13 -9.48
N GLY A 137 -5.11 13.17 -8.75
CA GLY A 137 -6.31 12.42 -9.09
C GLY A 137 -6.77 11.58 -7.92
N TYR A 138 -7.91 10.92 -8.08
CA TYR A 138 -8.37 9.85 -7.21
C TYR A 138 -9.40 8.95 -7.91
N PHE A 139 -9.58 7.75 -7.35
CA PHE A 139 -10.66 6.82 -7.69
C PHE A 139 -11.62 6.64 -6.51
N ARG A 140 -12.92 6.75 -6.76
CA ARG A 140 -13.98 6.57 -5.76
C ARG A 140 -14.68 5.24 -5.99
N THR A 141 -14.31 4.23 -5.19
CA THR A 141 -14.96 2.90 -5.21
C THR A 141 -16.48 2.97 -4.99
N ILE A 142 -16.97 4.01 -4.29
CA ILE A 142 -18.40 4.20 -4.05
C ILE A 142 -19.21 4.36 -5.35
N ASP A 143 -18.61 4.88 -6.42
CA ASP A 143 -19.29 5.13 -7.70
C ASP A 143 -19.63 3.84 -8.47
N GLU A 144 -19.03 2.72 -8.06
CA GLU A 144 -19.24 1.38 -8.60
C GLU A 144 -20.41 0.64 -7.91
N TYR A 145 -21.14 1.31 -7.03
CA TYR A 145 -22.27 0.73 -6.30
C TYR A 145 -23.56 1.50 -6.58
N PRO A 146 -24.72 0.81 -6.58
CA PRO A 146 -26.01 1.48 -6.72
C PRO A 146 -26.24 2.52 -5.62
N THR A 147 -26.89 3.63 -5.96
CA THR A 147 -27.28 4.72 -5.06
C THR A 147 -28.11 4.26 -3.86
N ILE A 148 -28.85 3.16 -4.01
CA ILE A 148 -29.57 2.53 -2.89
C ILE A 148 -28.61 1.93 -1.83
N GLN A 149 -27.43 1.46 -2.25
CA GLN A 149 -26.38 0.98 -1.35
C GLN A 149 -25.49 2.14 -0.89
N ALA A 150 -25.24 3.08 -1.79
CA ALA A 150 -24.29 4.17 -1.62
C ALA A 150 -24.87 5.50 -2.14
N PRO A 151 -25.59 6.28 -1.32
CA PRO A 151 -26.35 7.46 -1.79
C PRO A 151 -25.54 8.58 -2.46
N GLY A 152 -24.22 8.61 -2.29
CA GLY A 152 -23.30 9.56 -2.95
C GLY A 152 -22.53 8.96 -4.13
N SER A 153 -22.99 7.81 -4.64
CA SER A 153 -22.48 7.17 -5.86
C SER A 153 -22.93 7.92 -7.10
N ASN A 154 -22.04 8.06 -8.07
CA ASN A 154 -22.39 8.50 -9.41
C ASN A 154 -22.92 7.38 -10.31
N GLU A 155 -22.90 6.12 -9.84
CA GLU A 155 -23.28 4.91 -10.59
C GLU A 155 -22.59 4.85 -11.96
N ARG A 156 -21.25 4.99 -11.99
CA ARG A 156 -20.44 5.00 -13.22
C ARG A 156 -19.02 4.54 -12.96
N GLU A 157 -18.45 3.88 -13.96
CA GLU A 157 -17.02 3.61 -14.07
C GLU A 157 -16.31 4.93 -14.35
N MET A 158 -15.71 5.52 -13.32
CA MET A 158 -15.16 6.86 -13.43
C MET A 158 -13.90 7.11 -12.62
N ILE A 159 -13.07 8.01 -13.15
CA ILE A 159 -11.85 8.50 -12.52
C ILE A 159 -11.86 10.02 -12.45
N TYR A 160 -11.22 10.56 -11.42
CA TYR A 160 -11.19 11.99 -11.12
C TYR A 160 -9.77 12.51 -11.25
N LEU A 161 -9.59 13.59 -12.00
CA LEU A 161 -8.29 14.20 -12.22
C LEU A 161 -8.34 15.68 -11.83
N ASN A 162 -7.26 16.16 -11.23
CA ASN A 162 -7.13 17.58 -10.92
C ASN A 162 -7.01 18.38 -12.23
N THR A 163 -7.68 19.53 -12.33
CA THR A 163 -7.50 20.45 -13.47
C THR A 163 -6.06 20.91 -13.66
N GLU A 164 -5.22 20.87 -12.62
CA GLU A 164 -3.80 21.21 -12.72
C GLU A 164 -2.99 20.22 -13.56
N VAL A 165 -3.47 18.98 -13.79
CA VAL A 165 -2.72 17.98 -14.59
C VAL A 165 -2.38 18.48 -16.00
N PHE A 166 -3.20 19.38 -16.57
CA PHE A 166 -2.95 19.99 -17.89
C PHE A 166 -1.69 20.87 -17.94
N ASN A 167 -1.09 21.19 -16.80
CA ASN A 167 0.14 21.97 -16.66
C ASN A 167 1.39 21.07 -16.53
N HIS A 168 1.23 19.76 -16.37
CA HIS A 168 2.33 18.81 -16.28
C HIS A 168 2.82 18.37 -17.66
N SER A 169 4.05 17.86 -17.73
CA SER A 169 4.65 17.35 -18.96
C SER A 169 4.01 16.05 -19.47
N TYR A 170 3.47 15.24 -18.55
CA TYR A 170 2.88 13.92 -18.84
C TYR A 170 1.51 13.75 -18.16
N PRO A 171 0.48 14.53 -18.54
CA PRO A 171 -0.88 14.38 -18.00
C PRO A 171 -1.45 12.97 -18.18
N GLU A 172 -1.01 12.25 -19.21
CA GLU A 172 -1.37 10.88 -19.53
C GLU A 172 -1.04 9.91 -18.38
N SER A 173 0.07 10.15 -17.68
CA SER A 173 0.53 9.28 -16.59
C SER A 173 -0.44 9.26 -15.41
N TYR A 174 -1.08 10.41 -15.10
CA TYR A 174 -2.09 10.51 -14.05
C TYR A 174 -3.39 9.80 -14.45
N ILE A 175 -3.81 9.90 -15.71
CA ILE A 175 -4.97 9.13 -16.19
C ILE A 175 -4.68 7.63 -16.10
N ALA A 176 -3.50 7.19 -16.52
CA ALA A 176 -3.12 5.79 -16.43
C ALA A 176 -3.10 5.30 -14.98
N HIS A 177 -2.57 6.10 -14.06
CA HIS A 177 -2.55 5.80 -12.62
C HIS A 177 -3.97 5.56 -12.08
N GLU A 178 -4.89 6.52 -12.26
CA GLU A 178 -6.25 6.38 -11.76
C GLU A 178 -7.04 5.27 -12.48
N PHE A 179 -6.78 5.07 -13.77
CA PHE A 179 -7.39 3.98 -14.53
C PHE A 179 -6.96 2.61 -14.01
N MET A 180 -5.74 2.49 -13.47
CA MET A 180 -5.29 1.26 -12.82
C MET A 180 -6.17 0.90 -11.63
N HIS A 181 -6.59 1.87 -10.80
CA HIS A 181 -7.48 1.59 -9.68
C HIS A 181 -8.87 1.10 -10.12
N LEU A 182 -9.40 1.68 -11.20
CA LEU A 182 -10.66 1.23 -11.80
C LEU A 182 -10.55 -0.21 -12.36
N ILE A 183 -9.44 -0.55 -13.02
CA ILE A 183 -9.14 -1.94 -13.40
C ILE A 183 -9.04 -2.84 -12.17
N THR A 184 -8.31 -2.41 -11.13
CA THR A 184 -8.16 -3.16 -9.87
C THR A 184 -9.51 -3.46 -9.26
N PHE A 185 -10.43 -2.49 -9.20
CA PHE A 185 -11.77 -2.70 -8.67
C PHE A 185 -12.49 -3.85 -9.36
N ASN A 186 -12.44 -3.92 -10.70
CA ASN A 186 -13.03 -5.04 -11.43
C ASN A 186 -12.30 -6.35 -11.12
N GLN A 187 -10.99 -6.38 -11.41
CA GLN A 187 -10.20 -7.61 -11.44
C GLN A 187 -10.03 -8.23 -10.05
N LYS A 188 -9.96 -7.39 -9.01
CA LYS A 188 -9.83 -7.80 -7.63
C LYS A 188 -11.17 -7.79 -6.90
N ASN A 189 -11.73 -6.61 -6.65
CA ASN A 189 -12.84 -6.45 -5.72
C ASN A 189 -14.10 -7.13 -6.22
N ARG A 190 -14.53 -6.85 -7.46
CA ARG A 190 -15.77 -7.40 -8.01
C ARG A 190 -15.64 -8.87 -8.37
N GLN A 191 -14.57 -9.28 -9.06
CA GLN A 191 -14.43 -10.65 -9.55
C GLN A 191 -14.03 -11.64 -8.45
N THR A 192 -13.22 -11.24 -7.47
CA THR A 192 -12.74 -12.14 -6.42
C THR A 192 -13.45 -11.95 -5.08
N GLY A 193 -14.11 -10.81 -4.86
CA GLY A 193 -14.70 -10.46 -3.57
C GLY A 193 -13.66 -10.08 -2.51
N LYS A 194 -12.45 -9.70 -2.91
CA LYS A 194 -11.33 -9.31 -2.02
C LYS A 194 -10.94 -7.86 -2.26
N ASP A 195 -10.62 -7.15 -1.20
CA ASP A 195 -9.95 -5.86 -1.29
C ASP A 195 -8.42 -6.09 -1.27
N GLU A 196 -7.66 -5.40 -2.12
CA GLU A 196 -6.19 -5.49 -2.14
C GLU A 196 -5.57 -4.65 -1.01
N ASP A 197 -4.36 -5.02 -0.57
CA ASP A 197 -3.55 -4.15 0.29
C ASP A 197 -3.22 -2.85 -0.47
N ILE A 198 -3.37 -1.71 0.21
CA ILE A 198 -3.25 -0.39 -0.42
C ILE A 198 -1.88 -0.23 -1.09
N TRP A 199 -0.78 -0.55 -0.38
CA TRP A 199 0.58 -0.45 -0.92
C TRP A 199 0.77 -1.19 -2.25
N LEU A 200 0.14 -2.37 -2.42
CA LEU A 200 0.27 -3.18 -3.63
C LEU A 200 -0.67 -2.69 -4.75
N ASN A 201 -1.82 -2.11 -4.40
CA ASN A 201 -2.65 -1.39 -5.36
C ASN A 201 -1.89 -0.17 -5.93
N GLU A 202 -1.28 0.63 -5.06
CA GLU A 202 -0.47 1.79 -5.44
C GLU A 202 0.79 1.38 -6.21
N LEU A 203 1.45 0.28 -5.85
CA LEU A 203 2.61 -0.22 -6.60
C LEU A 203 2.27 -0.44 -8.07
N ARG A 204 1.11 -1.05 -8.35
CA ARG A 204 0.67 -1.26 -9.74
C ARG A 204 0.39 0.08 -10.42
N ALA A 205 -0.29 1.00 -9.74
CA ALA A 205 -0.63 2.32 -10.26
C ALA A 205 0.60 3.22 -10.50
N GLU A 206 1.67 3.08 -9.72
CA GLU A 206 2.95 3.76 -9.98
C GLU A 206 3.69 3.12 -11.16
N TYR A 207 3.64 1.79 -11.30
CA TYR A 207 4.36 1.08 -12.37
C TYR A 207 3.79 1.34 -13.77
N VAL A 208 2.50 1.67 -13.91
CA VAL A 208 1.87 1.86 -15.25
C VAL A 208 2.53 2.98 -16.07
N SER A 209 3.10 3.99 -15.41
CA SER A 209 3.86 5.06 -16.08
C SER A 209 5.02 4.49 -16.89
N THR A 210 5.77 3.56 -16.28
CA THR A 210 6.89 2.88 -16.93
C THR A 210 6.41 1.90 -17.99
N LEU A 211 5.36 1.13 -17.71
CA LEU A 211 4.74 0.21 -18.68
C LEU A 211 4.35 0.93 -19.98
N LEU A 212 3.85 2.16 -19.87
CA LEU A 212 3.40 2.97 -21.00
C LEU A 212 4.54 3.76 -21.68
N GLY A 213 5.73 3.80 -21.07
CA GLY A 213 6.91 4.46 -21.60
C GLY A 213 7.03 5.95 -21.22
N TYR A 214 6.23 6.44 -20.28
CA TYR A 214 6.28 7.86 -19.87
C TYR A 214 7.51 8.21 -19.02
N ASP A 215 8.21 7.20 -18.50
CA ASP A 215 9.45 7.38 -17.75
C ASP A 215 10.72 7.23 -18.63
N ALA A 216 10.56 7.10 -19.96
CA ALA A 216 11.68 6.89 -20.89
C ALA A 216 12.63 8.09 -20.98
N GLU A 217 12.12 9.33 -20.82
CA GLU A 217 12.94 10.54 -20.68
C GLU A 217 13.01 10.95 -19.21
N TYR A 218 13.68 10.15 -18.37
CA TYR A 218 13.76 10.24 -16.89
C TYR A 218 13.58 11.63 -16.25
N THR A 219 14.09 12.69 -16.86
CA THR A 219 13.91 14.08 -16.41
C THR A 219 12.46 14.55 -16.38
N ALA A 220 12.05 15.16 -15.25
CA ALA A 220 10.70 15.70 -15.01
C ALA A 220 9.57 14.66 -15.05
N THR A 221 9.92 13.39 -14.82
CA THR A 221 8.97 12.27 -14.72
C THR A 221 8.54 12.03 -13.28
N ASN A 222 7.45 11.26 -13.10
CA ASN A 222 7.05 10.82 -11.76
C ASN A 222 8.12 9.88 -11.17
N LEU A 223 8.66 8.93 -11.95
CA LEU A 223 9.69 8.00 -11.49
C LEU A 223 10.92 8.71 -10.91
N GLN A 224 11.39 9.80 -11.53
CA GLN A 224 12.50 10.59 -10.97
C GLN A 224 12.18 11.16 -9.58
N ASN A 225 10.96 11.66 -9.36
CA ASN A 225 10.54 12.13 -8.05
C ASN A 225 10.47 10.98 -7.04
N ARG A 226 9.98 9.80 -7.44
CA ARG A 226 9.92 8.61 -6.58
C ARG A 226 11.30 8.10 -6.20
N VAL A 227 12.25 8.08 -7.13
CA VAL A 227 13.66 7.76 -6.89
C VAL A 227 14.25 8.69 -5.83
N ARG A 228 14.04 10.01 -5.95
CA ARG A 228 14.53 10.98 -4.97
C ARG A 228 13.95 10.69 -3.58
N ASN A 229 12.63 10.51 -3.48
CA ASN A 229 11.97 10.26 -2.20
C ASN A 229 12.47 8.96 -1.55
N PHE A 230 12.71 7.92 -2.35
CA PHE A 230 13.30 6.67 -1.87
C PHE A 230 14.71 6.86 -1.33
N ILE A 231 15.57 7.60 -2.04
CA ILE A 231 16.96 7.83 -1.60
C ILE A 231 17.02 8.64 -0.30
N ASP A 232 16.08 9.56 -0.09
CA ASP A 232 15.99 10.33 1.14
C ASP A 232 15.49 9.45 2.33
N TYR A 233 14.65 8.45 2.07
CA TYR A 233 14.02 7.59 3.09
C TYR A 233 14.01 6.10 2.72
N PRO A 234 15.18 5.46 2.52
CA PRO A 234 15.26 4.10 1.97
C PRO A 234 14.85 3.00 2.96
N ASN A 235 14.69 3.35 4.24
CA ASN A 235 14.37 2.41 5.31
C ASN A 235 12.85 2.34 5.61
N ASP A 236 12.02 3.13 4.90
CA ASP A 236 10.57 3.09 5.07
C ASP A 236 10.05 1.70 4.68
N PRO A 237 9.10 1.10 5.45
CA PRO A 237 8.71 -0.28 5.22
C PRO A 237 7.85 -0.44 3.97
N LEU A 238 8.05 -1.53 3.22
CA LEU A 238 7.35 -1.78 1.95
C LEU A 238 5.82 -1.87 2.10
N ALA A 239 5.35 -2.50 3.18
CA ALA A 239 3.94 -2.86 3.34
C ALA A 239 3.21 -2.08 4.45
N GLU A 240 3.93 -1.29 5.26
CA GLU A 240 3.30 -0.26 6.10
C GLU A 240 2.84 0.87 5.18
N TRP A 241 1.62 1.37 5.35
CA TRP A 241 1.09 2.38 4.42
C TRP A 241 0.52 3.59 5.14
N LYS A 242 1.18 4.75 4.97
CA LYS A 242 0.70 6.05 5.47
C LYS A 242 0.11 6.94 4.37
N GLY A 243 0.27 6.55 3.11
CA GLY A 243 -0.07 7.40 1.96
C GLY A 243 0.88 8.60 1.80
N SER A 244 2.09 8.51 2.35
CA SER A 244 3.10 9.55 2.33
C SER A 244 4.02 9.41 1.13
N VAL A 245 4.71 10.49 0.78
CA VAL A 245 5.64 10.51 -0.37
C VAL A 245 6.80 9.51 -0.26
N THR A 246 7.12 9.03 0.95
CA THR A 246 8.16 8.02 1.20
C THR A 246 7.66 6.62 0.87
N ASP A 247 6.41 6.30 1.23
CA ASP A 247 5.78 5.02 0.92
C ASP A 247 5.83 4.79 -0.60
N TYR A 248 5.39 5.80 -1.37
CA TYR A 248 5.43 5.78 -2.84
C TYR A 248 6.84 5.60 -3.41
N GLY A 249 7.88 6.11 -2.74
CA GLY A 249 9.27 5.93 -3.17
C GLY A 249 9.70 4.46 -3.10
N VAL A 250 9.44 3.81 -1.96
CA VAL A 250 9.80 2.40 -1.71
C VAL A 250 9.07 1.47 -2.67
N ILE A 251 7.74 1.59 -2.80
CA ILE A 251 6.96 0.71 -3.69
C ILE A 251 7.33 0.91 -5.15
N SER A 252 7.71 2.12 -5.56
CA SER A 252 8.13 2.39 -6.94
C SER A 252 9.43 1.67 -7.24
N MET A 253 10.45 1.80 -6.39
CA MET A 253 11.74 1.15 -6.58
C MET A 253 11.63 -0.38 -6.54
N PHE A 254 10.84 -0.92 -5.62
CA PHE A 254 10.57 -2.35 -5.54
C PHE A 254 9.75 -2.85 -6.74
N GLY A 255 8.75 -2.09 -7.19
CA GLY A 255 7.92 -2.43 -8.35
C GLY A 255 8.73 -2.51 -9.65
N GLN A 256 9.64 -1.56 -9.87
CA GLN A 256 10.58 -1.61 -11.00
C GLN A 256 11.42 -2.89 -10.96
N TYR A 257 12.03 -3.19 -9.82
CA TYR A 257 12.84 -4.40 -9.63
C TYR A 257 12.04 -5.68 -9.88
N LEU A 258 10.84 -5.76 -9.30
CA LEU A 258 9.98 -6.93 -9.40
C LEU A 258 9.60 -7.23 -10.85
N VAL A 259 9.20 -6.22 -11.62
CA VAL A 259 8.78 -6.43 -13.02
C VAL A 259 9.96 -6.68 -13.94
N GLU A 260 11.09 -6.02 -13.72
CA GLU A 260 12.29 -6.20 -14.52
C GLU A 260 12.84 -7.64 -14.41
N HIS A 261 12.91 -8.18 -13.19
CA HIS A 261 13.46 -9.52 -12.96
C HIS A 261 12.48 -10.66 -13.22
N TYR A 262 11.18 -10.42 -12.95
CA TYR A 262 10.18 -11.50 -12.92
C TYR A 262 9.02 -11.31 -13.89
N GLY A 263 8.96 -10.16 -14.57
CA GLY A 263 7.99 -9.84 -15.61
C GLY A 263 6.65 -9.30 -15.08
N ILE A 264 5.92 -8.63 -15.98
CA ILE A 264 4.63 -7.97 -15.67
C ILE A 264 3.57 -8.95 -15.18
N ASN A 265 3.71 -10.23 -15.53
CA ASN A 265 2.81 -11.29 -15.09
C ASN A 265 2.73 -11.40 -13.57
N ILE A 266 3.77 -11.02 -12.82
CA ILE A 266 3.71 -11.03 -11.35
C ILE A 266 2.66 -10.06 -10.84
N LEU A 267 2.60 -8.85 -11.39
CA LEU A 267 1.60 -7.85 -11.03
C LEU A 267 0.20 -8.25 -11.51
N ARG A 268 0.08 -8.81 -12.72
CA ARG A 268 -1.19 -9.28 -13.30
C ARG A 268 -1.79 -10.47 -12.54
N ASP A 269 -0.97 -11.48 -12.26
CA ASP A 269 -1.44 -12.74 -11.68
C ASP A 269 -1.73 -12.59 -10.18
N SER A 270 -1.01 -11.71 -9.48
CA SER A 270 -1.34 -11.35 -8.09
C SER A 270 -2.66 -10.58 -8.02
N LEU A 271 -2.91 -9.67 -8.96
CA LEU A 271 -4.14 -8.88 -9.04
C LEU A 271 -5.39 -9.77 -9.20
N SER A 272 -5.34 -10.72 -10.12
CA SER A 272 -6.48 -11.62 -10.40
C SER A 272 -6.60 -12.80 -9.42
N SER A 273 -5.76 -12.87 -8.39
CA SER A 273 -5.76 -13.97 -7.41
C SER A 273 -6.76 -13.75 -6.26
N GLN A 274 -7.13 -14.84 -5.60
CA GLN A 274 -7.95 -14.85 -4.37
C GLN A 274 -7.16 -14.48 -3.09
N SER A 275 -5.84 -14.32 -3.20
CA SER A 275 -4.93 -13.93 -2.12
C SER A 275 -4.70 -12.43 -2.13
N VAL A 276 -4.27 -11.82 -1.02
CA VAL A 276 -4.07 -10.36 -0.90
C VAL A 276 -2.62 -10.06 -0.52
N GLY A 277 -2.10 -8.90 -0.95
CA GLY A 277 -0.81 -8.38 -0.50
C GLY A 277 0.36 -9.31 -0.86
N LEU A 278 1.29 -9.49 0.08
CA LEU A 278 2.49 -10.31 -0.12
C LEU A 278 2.15 -11.78 -0.48
N VAL A 279 1.08 -12.33 0.10
CA VAL A 279 0.62 -13.70 -0.20
C VAL A 279 0.18 -13.83 -1.67
N SER A 280 -0.35 -12.76 -2.26
CA SER A 280 -0.73 -12.73 -3.68
C SER A 280 0.49 -12.71 -4.61
N LEU A 281 1.59 -12.09 -4.18
CA LEU A 281 2.86 -12.08 -4.90
C LEU A 281 3.53 -13.46 -4.87
N ASP A 282 3.55 -14.13 -3.72
CA ASP A 282 4.01 -15.52 -3.62
C ASP A 282 3.24 -16.45 -4.56
N TYR A 283 1.91 -16.30 -4.60
CA TYR A 283 1.06 -17.02 -5.55
C TYR A 283 1.48 -16.76 -7.00
N ALA A 284 1.73 -15.49 -7.36
CA ALA A 284 2.10 -15.10 -8.71
C ALA A 284 3.49 -15.61 -9.11
N LEU A 285 4.47 -15.57 -8.20
CA LEU A 285 5.81 -16.13 -8.40
C LEU A 285 5.72 -17.64 -8.68
N ALA A 286 4.98 -18.38 -7.84
CA ALA A 286 4.79 -19.82 -8.01
C ALA A 286 4.06 -20.14 -9.33
N LYS A 287 3.01 -19.38 -9.68
CA LYS A 287 2.25 -19.54 -10.93
C LYS A 287 3.12 -19.32 -12.17
N ASN A 288 4.11 -18.43 -12.09
CA ASN A 288 5.06 -18.14 -13.16
C ASN A 288 6.32 -19.04 -13.11
N ASN A 289 6.28 -20.14 -12.35
CA ASN A 289 7.38 -21.12 -12.19
C ASN A 289 8.68 -20.53 -11.62
N ILE A 290 8.60 -19.42 -10.88
CA ILE A 290 9.74 -18.84 -10.18
C ILE A 290 9.92 -19.56 -8.85
N LYS A 291 11.12 -20.09 -8.62
CA LYS A 291 11.47 -20.85 -7.42
C LYS A 291 12.03 -19.95 -6.31
N LYS A 292 11.34 -18.85 -6.05
CA LYS A 292 11.60 -17.92 -4.94
C LYS A 292 10.27 -17.50 -4.34
N ASN A 293 10.26 -17.27 -3.04
CA ASN A 293 9.18 -16.55 -2.37
C ASN A 293 9.48 -15.04 -2.32
N ILE A 294 8.49 -14.25 -1.93
CA ILE A 294 8.57 -12.79 -1.92
C ILE A 294 9.56 -12.25 -0.88
N ALA A 295 9.81 -12.99 0.21
CA ALA A 295 10.83 -12.66 1.18
C ALA A 295 12.24 -12.78 0.57
N GLU A 296 12.53 -13.86 -0.14
CA GLU A 296 13.79 -14.02 -0.89
C GLU A 296 13.96 -12.91 -1.93
N VAL A 297 12.90 -12.58 -2.69
CA VAL A 297 12.92 -11.49 -3.69
C VAL A 297 13.18 -10.13 -3.05
N PHE A 298 12.59 -9.85 -1.88
CA PHE A 298 12.80 -8.60 -1.16
C PHE A 298 14.24 -8.51 -0.62
N THR A 299 14.76 -9.59 -0.04
CA THR A 299 16.17 -9.65 0.38
C THR A 299 17.13 -9.41 -0.79
N ASP A 300 16.88 -10.02 -1.96
CA ASP A 300 17.70 -9.77 -3.15
C ASP A 300 17.64 -8.30 -3.59
N TRP A 301 16.45 -7.69 -3.55
CA TRP A 301 16.26 -6.28 -3.84
C TRP A 301 17.05 -5.36 -2.88
N LEU A 302 17.05 -5.67 -1.57
CA LEU A 302 17.84 -4.92 -0.59
C LEU A 302 19.35 -5.00 -0.86
N ILE A 303 19.82 -6.15 -1.36
CA ILE A 303 21.21 -6.30 -1.81
C ILE A 303 21.42 -5.50 -3.10
N ALA A 304 20.52 -5.60 -4.07
CA ALA A 304 20.58 -4.89 -5.35
C ALA A 304 20.66 -3.37 -5.16
N ILE A 305 19.87 -2.79 -4.27
CA ILE A 305 19.89 -1.35 -4.04
C ILE A 305 21.12 -0.89 -3.23
N SER A 306 21.84 -1.82 -2.59
CA SER A 306 23.10 -1.54 -1.91
C SER A 306 24.29 -1.59 -2.87
N THR A 307 24.30 -2.59 -3.76
CA THR A 307 25.45 -2.90 -4.62
C THR A 307 25.29 -2.36 -6.03
N ASN A 308 24.12 -2.56 -6.61
CA ASN A 308 23.74 -2.33 -7.99
C ASN A 308 24.84 -2.80 -8.96
N ASP A 309 25.17 -4.09 -8.88
CA ASP A 309 26.28 -4.70 -9.61
C ASP A 309 25.89 -6.09 -10.11
N CYS A 310 25.55 -6.17 -11.41
CA CYS A 310 25.13 -7.42 -12.06
C CYS A 310 26.24 -8.48 -12.11
N ALA A 311 27.52 -8.11 -11.86
CA ALA A 311 28.61 -9.08 -11.80
C ALA A 311 28.53 -9.99 -10.56
N LEU A 312 27.81 -9.56 -9.51
CA LEU A 312 27.56 -10.36 -8.31
C LEU A 312 26.45 -11.40 -8.49
N GLY A 313 25.59 -11.17 -9.46
CA GLY A 313 24.34 -11.89 -9.67
C GLY A 313 23.39 -10.97 -10.43
N LYS A 314 22.59 -11.52 -11.34
CA LYS A 314 21.65 -10.70 -12.12
C LYS A 314 20.61 -10.06 -11.20
N GLU A 315 20.21 -10.78 -10.15
CA GLU A 315 19.29 -10.33 -9.12
C GLU A 315 19.80 -9.16 -8.25
N TYR A 316 21.09 -8.80 -8.33
CA TYR A 316 21.70 -7.75 -7.49
C TYR A 316 21.95 -6.44 -8.24
N CYS A 317 21.16 -6.16 -9.27
CA CYS A 317 21.19 -4.90 -9.98
C CYS A 317 19.84 -4.57 -10.63
N TYR A 318 19.75 -3.34 -11.15
CA TYR A 318 18.77 -2.97 -12.15
C TYR A 318 19.38 -3.02 -13.55
N ASP A 319 18.67 -3.63 -14.49
CA ASP A 319 18.91 -3.56 -15.94
C ASP A 319 18.50 -2.19 -16.51
N ASN A 320 17.56 -1.48 -15.88
CA ASN A 320 17.16 -0.13 -16.29
C ASN A 320 18.33 0.87 -16.19
N ASP A 321 18.68 1.51 -17.30
CA ASP A 321 19.80 2.45 -17.42
C ASP A 321 19.73 3.66 -16.47
N PHE A 322 18.52 4.09 -16.09
CA PHE A 322 18.34 5.18 -15.13
C PHE A 322 18.49 4.74 -13.69
N LEU A 323 18.25 3.45 -13.41
CA LEU A 323 18.27 2.90 -12.07
C LEU A 323 19.59 2.19 -11.75
N ASN A 324 20.38 1.79 -12.74
CA ASN A 324 21.63 1.02 -12.58
C ASN A 324 22.77 1.74 -11.82
N ALA A 325 22.65 3.05 -11.61
CA ALA A 325 23.62 3.85 -10.86
C ALA A 325 23.14 4.19 -9.44
N ILE A 326 21.89 3.90 -9.11
CA ILE A 326 21.29 4.25 -7.82
C ILE A 326 21.79 3.30 -6.75
N LYS A 327 22.27 3.85 -5.62
CA LYS A 327 22.69 3.07 -4.45
C LYS A 327 22.26 3.76 -3.16
N VAL A 328 21.82 2.99 -2.18
CA VAL A 328 21.58 3.49 -0.83
C VAL A 328 22.89 3.62 -0.06
N ALA A 329 23.07 4.75 0.61
CA ALA A 329 24.20 4.98 1.49
C ALA A 329 24.00 4.22 2.82
N PRO A 330 24.93 3.33 3.21
CA PRO A 330 24.83 2.61 4.47
C PRO A 330 25.21 3.50 5.67
N SER A 331 24.66 3.17 6.85
CA SER A 331 25.07 3.74 8.13
C SER A 331 26.48 3.27 8.48
N LEU A 332 27.41 4.20 8.70
CA LEU A 332 28.82 3.89 8.92
C LEU A 332 29.12 3.55 10.39
N ILE A 333 29.84 2.44 10.61
CA ILE A 333 30.44 2.05 11.88
C ILE A 333 31.97 2.05 11.68
N TYR A 334 32.67 2.94 12.35
CA TYR A 334 34.12 3.08 12.22
C TYR A 334 34.86 2.46 13.41
N LEU A 335 35.87 1.62 13.12
CA LEU A 335 36.75 1.04 14.11
C LEU A 335 38.15 1.69 14.05
N PRO A 336 38.64 2.28 15.15
CA PRO A 336 40.02 2.77 15.22
C PRO A 336 41.06 1.68 14.95
N SER A 337 42.09 1.98 14.16
CA SER A 337 43.20 1.06 13.87
C SER A 337 44.30 1.04 14.93
N THR A 338 44.30 1.96 15.89
CA THR A 338 45.43 2.11 16.83
C THR A 338 45.27 1.30 18.11
N GLN A 339 44.10 0.73 18.39
CA GLN A 339 43.79 0.00 19.62
C GLN A 339 42.80 -1.14 19.36
N GLU A 340 42.80 -2.16 20.23
CA GLU A 340 41.70 -3.11 20.28
C GLU A 340 40.40 -2.34 20.54
N SER A 341 39.46 -2.55 19.64
CA SER A 341 38.19 -1.85 19.65
C SER A 341 37.11 -2.86 19.96
N HIS A 342 36.25 -2.56 20.91
CA HIS A 342 35.02 -3.29 21.16
C HIS A 342 33.87 -2.29 21.25
N LEU A 343 32.85 -2.49 20.43
CA LEU A 343 31.71 -1.61 20.31
C LEU A 343 30.43 -2.45 20.32
N SER A 344 29.50 -2.14 21.22
CA SER A 344 28.17 -2.77 21.24
C SER A 344 27.10 -1.72 20.99
N LEU A 345 26.27 -1.97 19.98
CA LEU A 345 25.21 -1.06 19.52
C LEU A 345 23.88 -1.78 19.54
N ILE A 346 22.81 -1.06 19.87
CA ILE A 346 21.42 -1.54 19.78
C ILE A 346 20.72 -0.70 18.72
N TYR A 347 20.05 -1.39 17.80
CA TYR A 347 19.30 -0.79 16.71
C TYR A 347 17.83 -1.21 16.76
N THR A 348 17.01 -0.44 16.04
CA THR A 348 15.59 -0.72 15.82
C THR A 348 15.29 -0.85 14.35
N ILE A 349 14.36 -1.73 13.99
CA ILE A 349 13.98 -2.06 12.60
C ILE A 349 12.50 -2.41 12.53
N LYS A 350 11.85 -2.14 11.39
CA LYS A 350 10.49 -2.59 11.09
C LYS A 350 10.53 -3.82 10.18
N GLU A 351 9.47 -4.64 10.19
CA GLU A 351 9.37 -5.72 9.19
C GLU A 351 9.27 -5.13 7.78
N TRP A 352 9.81 -5.82 6.77
CA TRP A 352 9.83 -5.38 5.37
C TRP A 352 10.47 -4.01 5.14
N SER A 353 11.53 -3.71 5.87
CA SER A 353 12.25 -2.43 5.81
C SER A 353 13.73 -2.67 5.55
N GLY A 354 14.31 -1.90 4.62
CA GLY A 354 15.73 -1.97 4.28
C GLY A 354 16.60 -1.27 5.32
N ASN A 355 17.70 -1.90 5.73
CA ASN A 355 18.66 -1.28 6.66
C ASN A 355 20.08 -1.76 6.30
N TRP A 356 21.03 -0.83 6.21
CA TRP A 356 22.39 -1.14 5.77
C TRP A 356 23.41 -0.55 6.75
N TYR A 357 24.29 -1.40 7.29
CA TYR A 357 25.34 -0.99 8.24
C TYR A 357 26.71 -1.36 7.71
N LYS A 358 27.53 -0.36 7.39
CA LYS A 358 28.88 -0.54 6.83
C LYS A 358 29.92 -0.37 7.92
N ILE A 359 30.64 -1.45 8.23
CA ILE A 359 31.78 -1.47 9.14
C ILE A 359 33.05 -1.23 8.33
N VAL A 360 33.88 -0.29 8.78
CA VAL A 360 35.18 0.03 8.17
C VAL A 360 36.24 0.27 9.26
N GLY A 361 37.50 0.33 8.84
CA GLY A 361 38.63 0.55 9.75
C GLY A 361 39.14 -0.76 10.35
N GLY A 362 39.82 -0.68 11.48
CA GLY A 362 40.67 -1.78 11.97
C GLY A 362 41.83 -2.08 11.01
N ASP A 363 42.85 -2.79 11.51
CA ASP A 363 44.00 -3.25 10.72
C ASP A 363 44.45 -4.68 11.12
N LYS A 364 43.56 -5.42 11.80
CA LYS A 364 43.79 -6.78 12.31
C LYS A 364 42.73 -7.74 11.79
N GLY A 365 42.07 -8.49 12.65
CA GLY A 365 40.84 -9.25 12.38
C GLY A 365 39.60 -8.52 12.89
N LEU A 366 38.44 -8.84 12.33
CA LEU A 366 37.13 -8.31 12.72
C LEU A 366 36.22 -9.46 13.16
N LYS A 367 35.64 -9.35 14.35
CA LYS A 367 34.57 -10.21 14.84
C LYS A 367 33.30 -9.39 15.02
N VAL A 368 32.21 -9.83 14.37
CA VAL A 368 30.87 -9.22 14.50
C VAL A 368 29.91 -10.25 15.05
N GLU A 369 29.31 -9.96 16.20
CA GLU A 369 28.22 -10.75 16.76
C GLU A 369 26.89 -10.02 16.54
N PHE A 370 26.00 -10.65 15.79
CA PHE A 370 24.61 -10.23 15.65
C PHE A 370 23.75 -10.95 16.68
N ARG A 371 22.81 -10.24 17.32
CA ARG A 371 21.78 -10.86 18.15
C ARG A 371 20.43 -10.17 17.98
N GLY A 372 19.42 -10.90 17.54
CA GLY A 372 18.03 -10.45 17.57
C GLY A 372 17.53 -10.35 19.02
N LEU A 373 17.01 -9.19 19.42
CA LEU A 373 16.44 -8.95 20.76
C LEU A 373 14.91 -9.06 20.74
N THR A 374 14.40 -10.01 19.95
CA THR A 374 12.99 -10.24 19.69
C THR A 374 12.75 -11.73 19.40
N SER A 375 11.50 -12.16 19.54
CA SER A 375 11.03 -13.49 19.13
C SER A 375 10.91 -13.65 17.60
N LYS A 376 11.08 -12.57 16.83
CA LYS A 376 11.06 -12.60 15.36
C LYS A 376 12.37 -13.15 14.81
N SER A 377 12.30 -13.98 13.78
CA SER A 377 13.47 -14.50 13.08
C SER A 377 14.03 -13.43 12.14
N PHE A 378 15.35 -13.24 12.18
CA PHE A 378 16.07 -12.37 11.27
C PHE A 378 16.68 -13.16 10.12
N ILE A 379 16.81 -12.49 8.98
CA ILE A 379 17.74 -12.85 7.92
C ILE A 379 18.80 -11.75 7.90
N VAL A 380 20.07 -12.14 7.81
CA VAL A 380 21.19 -11.18 7.86
C VAL A 380 22.16 -11.47 6.72
N PRO A 381 21.87 -10.98 5.51
CA PRO A 381 22.86 -10.90 4.45
C PRO A 381 24.01 -10.00 4.87
N TYR A 382 25.21 -10.32 4.42
CA TYR A 382 26.37 -9.47 4.57
C TYR A 382 27.27 -9.49 3.34
N LEU A 383 27.84 -8.33 3.05
CA LEU A 383 28.66 -8.06 1.87
C LEU A 383 30.08 -7.77 2.30
N ILE A 384 31.05 -8.42 1.65
CA ILE A 384 32.48 -8.16 1.89
C ILE A 384 33.01 -7.31 0.73
N GLU A 385 33.57 -6.15 1.05
CA GLU A 385 34.18 -5.23 0.08
C GLU A 385 35.71 -5.36 0.09
N ARG A 386 36.32 -5.47 -1.10
CA ARG A 386 37.77 -5.38 -1.30
C ARG A 386 38.06 -4.49 -2.49
N ALA A 387 39.06 -3.62 -2.37
CA ALA A 387 39.45 -2.68 -3.41
C ALA A 387 38.27 -1.85 -3.98
N ASN A 388 37.42 -1.33 -3.10
CA ASN A 388 36.21 -0.56 -3.43
C ASN A 388 35.20 -1.32 -4.32
N LYS A 389 35.22 -2.65 -4.28
CA LYS A 389 34.25 -3.52 -4.97
C LYS A 389 33.73 -4.58 -4.02
N ILE A 390 32.44 -4.83 -4.06
CA ILE A 390 31.86 -5.98 -3.37
C ILE A 390 32.40 -7.25 -4.02
N GLN A 391 32.93 -8.16 -3.21
CA GLN A 391 33.53 -9.41 -3.67
C GLN A 391 32.62 -10.60 -3.47
N SER A 392 31.77 -10.55 -2.43
CA SER A 392 30.89 -11.67 -2.10
C SER A 392 29.66 -11.19 -1.34
N VAL A 393 28.55 -11.86 -1.62
CA VAL A 393 27.29 -11.81 -0.88
C VAL A 393 27.21 -13.09 -0.06
N ASN A 394 27.00 -12.98 1.24
CA ASN A 394 26.91 -14.12 2.14
C ASN A 394 25.72 -13.94 3.09
N PHE A 395 25.33 -15.00 3.79
CA PHE A 395 24.23 -14.99 4.75
C PHE A 395 24.71 -15.50 6.09
N LEU A 396 24.52 -14.70 7.14
CA LEU A 396 24.87 -15.09 8.49
C LEU A 396 23.86 -16.12 9.01
N THR A 397 24.35 -17.30 9.37
CA THR A 397 23.54 -18.32 10.02
C THR A 397 23.28 -17.91 11.48
N LEU A 398 22.01 -17.88 11.87
CA LEU A 398 21.59 -17.58 13.23
C LEU A 398 21.17 -18.86 13.96
N ASP A 399 21.49 -18.93 15.24
CA ASP A 399 21.03 -19.99 16.13
C ASP A 399 19.58 -19.78 16.61
N LYS A 400 19.11 -20.68 17.47
CA LYS A 400 17.76 -20.65 18.07
C LYS A 400 17.48 -19.38 18.90
N ASP A 401 18.52 -18.70 19.35
CA ASP A 401 18.46 -17.48 20.17
C ASP A 401 18.67 -16.22 19.30
N ASN A 402 18.54 -16.37 17.96
CA ASN A 402 18.78 -15.33 16.95
C ASN A 402 20.20 -14.74 17.04
N LYS A 403 21.20 -15.52 17.48
CA LYS A 403 22.59 -15.09 17.55
C LYS A 403 23.41 -15.70 16.40
N GLY A 404 24.30 -14.91 15.81
CA GLY A 404 25.27 -15.38 14.84
C GLY A 404 26.56 -14.56 14.91
N THR A 405 27.67 -15.16 14.48
CA THR A 405 28.99 -14.52 14.51
C THR A 405 29.66 -14.59 13.15
N ILE A 406 30.24 -13.47 12.73
CA ILE A 406 31.10 -13.34 11.54
C ILE A 406 32.52 -13.07 12.03
N GLU A 407 33.50 -13.83 11.53
CA GLU A 407 34.92 -13.59 11.77
C GLU A 407 35.65 -13.38 10.44
N LEU A 408 36.30 -12.23 10.30
CA LEU A 408 37.07 -11.84 9.11
C LEU A 408 38.51 -11.54 9.53
N PRO A 409 39.45 -12.48 9.38
CA PRO A 409 40.86 -12.19 9.59
C PRO A 409 41.37 -11.22 8.52
N TYR A 410 42.42 -10.45 8.83
CA TYR A 410 43.03 -9.47 7.94
C TYR A 410 42.03 -8.41 7.42
N PHE A 411 41.09 -8.01 8.27
CA PHE A 411 40.18 -6.89 8.06
C PHE A 411 40.92 -5.56 8.22
N GLY A 412 40.78 -4.66 7.24
CA GLY A 412 41.58 -3.46 7.08
C GLY A 412 42.76 -3.61 6.12
N GLU A 413 43.26 -4.83 5.90
CA GLU A 413 44.29 -5.13 4.90
C GLU A 413 43.65 -5.60 3.58
N ASN A 414 43.00 -6.77 3.60
CA ASN A 414 42.43 -7.40 2.41
C ASN A 414 40.95 -7.08 2.25
N ASN A 415 40.20 -7.13 3.36
CA ASN A 415 38.79 -6.73 3.43
C ASN A 415 38.71 -5.28 3.90
N GLN A 416 38.21 -4.37 3.07
CA GLN A 416 38.13 -2.94 3.39
C GLN A 416 36.87 -2.57 4.17
N SER A 417 35.78 -3.29 3.91
CA SER A 417 34.54 -3.09 4.65
C SER A 417 33.67 -4.35 4.69
N LEU A 418 32.76 -4.35 5.66
CA LEU A 418 31.70 -5.34 5.82
C LEU A 418 30.37 -4.59 5.88
N ILE A 419 29.40 -4.91 5.02
CA ILE A 419 28.05 -4.31 5.07
C ILE A 419 27.08 -5.38 5.56
N LEU A 420 26.32 -5.11 6.63
CA LEU A 420 25.25 -5.98 7.12
C LEU A 420 23.88 -5.42 6.74
N LEU A 421 22.97 -6.30 6.32
CA LEU A 421 21.63 -5.96 5.85
C LEU A 421 20.52 -6.68 6.65
N PRO A 422 20.43 -6.52 7.98
CA PRO A 422 19.46 -7.27 8.77
C PRO A 422 18.03 -6.94 8.33
N VAL A 423 17.20 -7.97 8.16
CA VAL A 423 15.81 -7.85 7.71
C VAL A 423 14.89 -8.82 8.46
N ILE A 424 13.61 -8.45 8.57
CA ILE A 424 12.53 -9.28 9.14
C ILE A 424 11.38 -9.31 8.13
N GLU A 425 10.99 -10.49 7.67
CA GLU A 425 10.06 -10.66 6.53
C GLU A 425 8.94 -11.67 6.88
N LYS A 426 8.52 -11.71 8.15
CA LYS A 426 7.67 -12.79 8.69
C LYS A 426 6.18 -12.48 8.59
N LYS A 427 5.80 -11.21 8.76
CA LYS A 427 4.41 -10.73 8.61
C LYS A 427 4.05 -10.69 7.13
N VAL A 428 2.88 -11.19 6.74
CA VAL A 428 2.48 -11.27 5.32
C VAL A 428 1.12 -10.66 5.02
N SER A 429 0.39 -10.23 6.07
CA SER A 429 -0.96 -9.65 5.98
C SER A 429 -1.20 -8.70 7.15
N ASP A 430 -2.32 -7.98 7.08
CA ASP A 430 -2.85 -7.13 8.16
C ASP A 430 -1.86 -6.03 8.58
N PHE A 431 -1.20 -5.43 7.60
CA PHE A 431 -0.37 -4.26 7.81
C PHE A 431 -1.22 -3.04 8.16
N SER A 432 -0.65 -2.19 8.98
CA SER A 432 -1.21 -0.92 9.44
C SER A 432 -0.39 0.26 8.91
N ASP A 433 -0.80 1.46 9.28
CA ASP A 433 -0.05 2.70 9.04
C ASP A 433 1.08 2.91 10.07
N ASN A 434 1.22 2.02 11.05
CA ASN A 434 2.27 2.09 12.07
C ASN A 434 2.63 0.70 12.63
N GLU A 435 3.50 0.01 11.92
CA GLU A 435 4.05 -1.29 12.31
C GLU A 435 5.04 -1.19 13.48
N PRO A 436 5.09 -2.24 14.32
CA PRO A 436 5.94 -2.25 15.51
C PRO A 436 7.43 -2.25 15.15
N LEU A 437 8.22 -1.64 16.03
CA LEU A 437 9.67 -1.67 15.98
C LEU A 437 10.22 -2.89 16.73
N TRP A 438 11.16 -3.57 16.10
CA TRP A 438 11.91 -4.68 16.65
C TRP A 438 13.35 -4.26 16.93
N ARG A 439 14.03 -4.94 17.85
CA ARG A 439 15.39 -4.60 18.26
C ARG A 439 16.38 -5.71 17.93
N PHE A 440 17.60 -5.32 17.61
CA PHE A 440 18.75 -6.21 17.53
C PHE A 440 19.99 -5.48 18.05
N SER A 441 21.03 -6.24 18.40
CA SER A 441 22.33 -5.70 18.77
C SER A 441 23.43 -6.17 17.81
N LEU A 442 24.38 -5.28 17.57
CA LEU A 442 25.66 -5.60 16.92
C LEU A 442 26.78 -5.39 17.93
N SER A 443 27.53 -6.46 18.22
CA SER A 443 28.81 -6.36 18.92
C SER A 443 29.94 -6.49 17.91
N VAL A 444 30.79 -5.48 17.82
CA VAL A 444 31.86 -5.37 16.81
C VAL A 444 33.18 -5.26 17.55
N SER A 445 34.11 -6.18 17.28
CA SER A 445 35.40 -6.21 17.94
C SER A 445 36.56 -6.51 16.99
N THR A 446 37.76 -6.02 17.31
CA THR A 446 38.98 -6.38 16.59
C THR A 446 39.79 -7.44 17.35
N PHE A 447 40.49 -8.30 16.64
CA PHE A 447 41.34 -9.36 17.22
C PHE A 447 42.65 -9.53 16.43
N GLU A 448 43.70 -10.09 17.03
CA GLU A 448 44.99 -10.28 16.36
C GLU A 448 44.97 -11.32 15.22
N ASN A 449 45.64 -11.00 14.11
CA ASN A 449 45.71 -11.89 12.94
C ASN A 449 46.56 -13.14 13.22
N GLY A 450 46.02 -14.33 12.91
CA GLY A 450 46.76 -15.60 13.04
C GLY A 450 46.37 -16.49 14.24
N ASN A 451 45.35 -16.13 15.01
CA ASN A 451 44.86 -16.93 16.14
C ASN A 451 43.52 -17.65 15.85
N SER A 452 43.35 -18.23 14.65
CA SER A 452 42.17 -19.04 14.30
C SER A 452 42.26 -20.49 14.81
N GLY A 453 43.03 -20.73 15.87
CA GLY A 453 43.30 -22.07 16.34
C GLY A 453 43.99 -22.11 17.68
N ASN A 454 43.28 -21.72 18.73
CA ASN A 454 43.46 -22.32 20.04
C ASN A 454 42.06 -22.45 20.66
N ASN A 455 41.72 -23.67 21.08
CA ASN A 455 40.58 -23.96 21.94
C ASN A 455 40.86 -23.35 23.33
N GLU A 456 40.92 -22.04 23.44
CA GLU A 456 40.59 -21.37 24.68
C GLU A 456 39.11 -21.08 24.60
N GLU A 457 38.36 -21.86 25.39
CA GLU A 457 36.98 -21.57 25.74
C GLU A 457 36.87 -20.04 25.95
N PRO A 458 35.97 -19.34 25.25
CA PRO A 458 35.79 -17.93 25.51
C PRO A 458 35.47 -17.80 26.99
N GLU A 459 36.31 -17.05 27.71
CA GLU A 459 36.00 -16.66 29.07
C GLU A 459 34.58 -16.07 29.01
N PRO A 460 33.61 -16.65 29.75
CA PRO A 460 32.22 -16.26 29.59
C PRO A 460 32.13 -14.75 29.77
N GLU A 461 31.47 -14.06 28.82
CA GLU A 461 31.11 -12.66 28.98
C GLU A 461 30.61 -12.48 30.42
N PRO A 462 31.14 -11.51 31.19
CA PRO A 462 30.64 -11.30 32.53
C PRO A 462 29.16 -11.00 32.39
N GLU A 463 28.32 -11.87 32.97
CA GLU A 463 26.89 -11.61 33.09
C GLU A 463 26.71 -10.16 33.55
N PRO A 464 25.70 -9.43 33.02
CA PRO A 464 25.49 -8.04 33.40
C PRO A 464 25.49 -7.97 34.92
N LYS A 465 26.49 -7.26 35.49
CA LYS A 465 26.73 -7.25 36.93
C LYS A 465 25.39 -7.11 37.66
N PRO A 466 25.05 -8.00 38.61
CA PRO A 466 23.88 -7.81 39.44
C PRO A 466 23.87 -6.38 39.99
N ILE A 467 22.70 -5.75 40.10
CA ILE A 467 22.57 -4.36 40.60
C ILE A 467 23.33 -4.17 41.93
N SER A 468 23.39 -5.23 42.76
CA SER A 468 24.14 -5.29 44.02
C SER A 468 25.67 -5.20 43.90
N GLN A 469 26.22 -5.36 42.70
CA GLN A 469 27.65 -5.39 42.41
C GLN A 469 28.10 -4.26 41.46
N MET A 470 27.18 -3.37 41.07
CA MET A 470 27.49 -2.21 40.24
C MET A 470 28.06 -1.07 41.09
N THR A 471 29.04 -0.36 40.53
CA THR A 471 29.57 0.87 41.10
C THR A 471 28.54 2.00 41.02
N ILE A 472 28.69 3.04 41.85
CA ILE A 472 27.80 4.21 41.83
C ILE A 472 27.78 4.89 40.44
N ALA A 473 28.90 4.87 39.71
CA ALA A 473 28.97 5.43 38.36
C ALA A 473 28.18 4.59 37.34
N GLU A 474 28.31 3.26 37.38
CA GLU A 474 27.56 2.34 36.52
C GLU A 474 26.05 2.39 36.82
N LEU A 475 25.66 2.47 38.10
CA LEU A 475 24.26 2.66 38.51
C LEU A 475 23.68 3.98 38.01
N ARG A 476 24.45 5.08 38.08
CA ARG A 476 24.04 6.38 37.56
C ARG A 476 23.86 6.37 36.04
N ALA A 477 24.72 5.66 35.31
CA ALA A 477 24.58 5.51 33.86
C ALA A 477 23.31 4.73 33.50
N LYS A 478 23.01 3.63 34.22
CA LYS A 478 21.76 2.88 34.03
C LYS A 478 20.51 3.68 34.40
N ILE A 479 20.56 4.47 35.47
CA ILE A 479 19.46 5.38 35.83
C ILE A 479 19.22 6.41 34.72
N LEU A 480 20.29 6.98 34.16
CA LEU A 480 20.19 7.95 33.06
C LEU A 480 19.60 7.31 31.79
N GLU A 481 19.99 6.08 31.48
CA GLU A 481 19.45 5.30 30.37
C GLU A 481 17.95 5.01 30.56
N ILE A 482 17.55 4.51 31.73
CA ILE A 482 16.14 4.24 32.07
C ILE A 482 15.33 5.55 32.07
N GLN A 483 15.88 6.66 32.55
CA GLN A 483 15.23 7.97 32.53
C GLN A 483 15.02 8.47 31.09
N LYS A 484 15.99 8.28 30.19
CA LYS A 484 15.83 8.61 28.76
C LYS A 484 14.75 7.75 28.12
N MET A 485 14.72 6.45 28.41
CA MET A 485 13.65 5.57 27.93
C MET A 485 12.28 5.99 28.47
N LEU A 486 12.18 6.37 29.74
CA LEU A 486 10.95 6.89 30.35
C LEU A 486 10.46 8.17 29.67
N VAL A 487 11.35 9.10 29.32
CA VAL A 487 10.97 10.34 28.63
C VAL A 487 10.39 10.04 27.25
N VAL A 488 10.99 9.11 26.49
CA VAL A 488 10.48 8.67 25.19
C VAL A 488 9.11 8.00 25.35
N LEU A 489 8.97 7.07 26.31
CA LEU A 489 7.71 6.36 26.56
C LEU A 489 6.59 7.31 27.04
N LEU A 490 6.93 8.34 27.82
CA LEU A 490 5.96 9.36 28.26
C LEU A 490 5.53 10.27 27.12
N ALA A 491 6.44 10.59 26.19
CA ALA A 491 6.11 11.34 24.98
C ALA A 491 5.23 10.52 24.03
N GLU A 492 5.45 9.20 23.93
CA GLU A 492 4.57 8.28 23.20
C GLU A 492 3.19 8.13 23.87
N LEU A 493 3.14 8.02 25.21
CA LEU A 493 1.88 7.99 25.96
C LEU A 493 1.08 9.30 25.83
N GLN A 494 1.75 10.45 25.72
CA GLN A 494 1.08 11.72 25.46
C GLN A 494 0.52 11.79 24.03
N LYS A 495 1.17 11.18 23.04
CA LYS A 495 0.65 11.06 21.67
C LYS A 495 -0.54 10.10 21.58
N ILE A 496 -0.58 9.07 22.43
CA ILE A 496 -1.72 8.13 22.52
C ILE A 496 -2.92 8.75 23.26
N LYS A 497 -2.68 9.68 24.20
CA LYS A 497 -3.73 10.42 24.92
C LYS A 497 -4.19 11.68 24.20
N GLY A 498 -4.34 11.62 22.87
CA GLY A 498 -4.95 12.67 22.06
C GLY A 498 -6.48 12.66 22.16
N GLU A 499 -7.02 13.77 22.66
CA GLU A 499 -8.42 14.26 22.59
C GLU A 499 -9.54 13.31 23.04
N THR A 500 -10.18 13.64 24.17
CA THR A 500 -11.45 13.03 24.58
C THR A 500 -12.54 13.44 23.58
N ALA A 501 -12.78 12.58 22.60
CA ALA A 501 -13.91 12.69 21.69
C ALA A 501 -15.22 12.35 22.39
N ASP A 502 -16.25 13.16 22.14
CA ASP A 502 -17.62 12.85 22.55
C ASP A 502 -18.19 11.78 21.60
N CYS A 503 -17.91 10.50 21.88
CA CYS A 503 -18.41 9.36 21.11
C CYS A 503 -19.87 9.00 21.43
N SER A 504 -20.69 9.97 21.83
CA SER A 504 -22.11 9.76 22.13
C SER A 504 -22.97 9.53 20.87
N ARG A 505 -22.47 9.90 19.68
CA ARG A 505 -23.21 9.79 18.41
C ARG A 505 -22.27 9.70 17.19
N ILE A 506 -22.75 9.04 16.14
CA ILE A 506 -22.19 9.06 14.79
C ILE A 506 -23.17 9.78 13.86
N ASP A 507 -22.75 10.88 13.24
CA ASP A 507 -23.60 11.72 12.41
C ASP A 507 -23.26 11.57 10.91
N ASN A 508 -21.98 11.34 10.59
CA ASN A 508 -21.48 11.28 9.23
C ASN A 508 -21.48 9.86 8.66
N ASN A 509 -21.73 9.73 7.34
CA ASN A 509 -21.57 8.44 6.67
C ASN A 509 -20.10 8.01 6.78
N LEU A 510 -19.83 6.77 7.20
CA LEU A 510 -18.46 6.24 7.29
C LEU A 510 -18.30 5.06 6.34
N TYR A 511 -17.16 5.00 5.65
CA TYR A 511 -16.92 4.01 4.60
C TYR A 511 -15.44 3.73 4.42
N PHE A 512 -15.15 2.68 3.65
CA PHE A 512 -13.78 2.24 3.39
C PHE A 512 -12.94 3.34 2.73
N GLY A 513 -11.74 3.58 3.26
CA GLY A 513 -10.79 4.58 2.76
C GLY A 513 -10.67 5.82 3.64
N ILE A 514 -11.62 6.07 4.55
CA ILE A 514 -11.54 7.21 5.48
C ILE A 514 -10.35 7.00 6.43
N ALA A 515 -9.44 7.99 6.52
CA ALA A 515 -8.27 7.96 7.39
C ALA A 515 -8.32 9.06 8.45
N ASN A 516 -7.66 8.83 9.59
CA ASN A 516 -7.47 9.79 10.69
C ASN A 516 -8.77 10.47 11.18
N ASN A 517 -9.90 9.78 11.10
CA ASN A 517 -11.20 10.35 11.38
C ASN A 517 -11.70 10.00 12.79
N ILE A 518 -12.25 10.99 13.48
CA ILE A 518 -12.67 10.85 14.88
C ILE A 518 -13.95 10.02 15.05
N GLU A 519 -14.91 10.13 14.14
CA GLU A 519 -16.12 9.29 14.16
C GLU A 519 -15.80 7.84 13.79
N VAL A 520 -14.75 7.60 13.00
CA VAL A 520 -14.23 6.25 12.78
C VAL A 520 -13.63 5.66 14.05
N LYS A 521 -12.92 6.45 14.88
CA LYS A 521 -12.48 5.98 16.20
C LYS A 521 -13.67 5.61 17.09
N CYS A 522 -14.70 6.46 17.14
CA CYS A 522 -15.93 6.19 17.89
C CYS A 522 -16.66 4.93 17.38
N LEU A 523 -16.73 4.75 16.05
CA LEU A 523 -17.28 3.54 15.44
C LEU A 523 -16.49 2.30 15.85
N GLN A 524 -15.16 2.35 15.78
CA GLN A 524 -14.29 1.24 16.13
C GLN A 524 -14.40 0.85 17.61
N GLU A 525 -14.48 1.84 18.50
CA GLU A 525 -14.77 1.63 19.92
C GLU A 525 -16.13 0.96 20.13
N PHE A 526 -17.17 1.46 19.47
CA PHE A 526 -18.50 0.87 19.51
C PHE A 526 -18.51 -0.59 19.03
N LEU A 527 -17.92 -0.86 17.87
CA LEU A 527 -17.86 -2.20 17.26
C LEU A 527 -17.08 -3.17 18.13
N LYS A 528 -15.99 -2.71 18.77
CA LYS A 528 -15.22 -3.49 19.73
C LYS A 528 -16.06 -3.91 20.92
N ASN A 529 -16.90 -2.99 21.42
CA ASN A 529 -17.84 -3.26 22.51
C ASN A 529 -18.98 -4.20 22.13
N GLN A 530 -19.22 -4.46 20.83
CA GLN A 530 -20.16 -5.49 20.37
C GLN A 530 -19.62 -6.92 20.52
N GLY A 531 -18.34 -7.07 20.91
CA GLY A 531 -17.68 -8.35 21.17
C GLY A 531 -16.84 -8.85 20.01
N THR A 532 -16.00 -9.86 20.29
CA THR A 532 -15.04 -10.43 19.35
C THR A 532 -15.69 -11.13 18.15
N ASN A 533 -16.97 -11.51 18.22
CA ASN A 533 -17.71 -12.03 17.07
C ASN A 533 -18.01 -10.95 16.02
N ILE A 534 -18.02 -9.68 16.41
CA ILE A 534 -18.25 -8.53 15.52
C ILE A 534 -16.93 -7.89 15.13
N TYR A 535 -16.05 -7.62 16.09
CA TYR A 535 -14.76 -7.00 15.82
C TYR A 535 -13.61 -7.75 16.51
N PRO A 536 -13.20 -8.92 15.98
CA PRO A 536 -12.10 -9.72 16.52
C PRO A 536 -10.79 -8.93 16.69
N GLU A 537 -10.51 -8.04 15.73
CA GLU A 537 -9.28 -7.26 15.66
C GLU A 537 -9.25 -6.16 16.73
N GLY A 538 -10.41 -5.57 17.06
CA GLY A 538 -10.57 -4.62 18.16
C GLY A 538 -9.68 -3.38 18.10
N LEU A 539 -9.22 -3.02 16.89
CA LEU A 539 -8.33 -1.89 16.61
C LEU A 539 -9.09 -0.57 16.59
N ILE A 540 -8.56 0.45 17.26
CA ILE A 540 -9.09 1.81 17.28
C ILE A 540 -8.00 2.72 16.72
N THR A 541 -8.05 2.95 15.42
CA THR A 541 -7.03 3.68 14.64
C THR A 541 -7.56 5.02 14.14
N GLY A 542 -8.88 5.13 13.91
CA GLY A 542 -9.48 6.24 13.16
C GLY A 542 -9.44 6.03 11.64
N ASN A 543 -8.97 4.86 11.20
CA ASN A 543 -8.93 4.49 9.80
C ASN A 543 -9.97 3.41 9.48
N PHE A 544 -10.83 3.70 8.52
CA PHE A 544 -11.88 2.79 8.07
C PHE A 544 -11.33 1.97 6.91
N TYR A 545 -10.57 0.93 7.24
CA TYR A 545 -10.05 -0.02 6.24
C TYR A 545 -10.69 -1.40 6.41
N SER A 546 -10.02 -2.46 5.95
CA SER A 546 -10.57 -3.80 5.82
C SER A 546 -11.14 -4.35 7.12
N ALA A 547 -10.41 -4.22 8.24
CA ALA A 547 -10.86 -4.71 9.54
C ALA A 547 -12.14 -4.01 10.01
N THR A 548 -12.18 -2.67 9.92
CA THR A 548 -13.36 -1.86 10.28
C THR A 548 -14.54 -2.19 9.37
N LYS A 549 -14.33 -2.28 8.06
CA LYS A 549 -15.36 -2.64 7.07
C LYS A 549 -15.96 -4.01 7.37
N GLN A 550 -15.13 -5.02 7.63
CA GLN A 550 -15.61 -6.37 7.97
C GLN A 550 -16.38 -6.38 9.29
N ALA A 551 -15.95 -5.61 10.28
CA ALA A 551 -16.69 -5.48 11.53
C ALA A 551 -18.05 -4.80 11.32
N VAL A 552 -18.12 -3.78 10.45
CA VAL A 552 -19.39 -3.18 10.04
C VAL A 552 -20.27 -4.18 9.31
N ILE A 553 -19.75 -4.97 8.36
CA ILE A 553 -20.50 -6.03 7.67
C ILE A 553 -21.13 -6.99 8.68
N ARG A 554 -20.33 -7.53 9.61
CA ARG A 554 -20.81 -8.44 10.66
C ARG A 554 -21.85 -7.79 11.56
N PHE A 555 -21.67 -6.51 11.91
CA PHE A 555 -22.66 -5.76 12.67
C PHE A 555 -23.97 -5.59 11.91
N GLN A 556 -23.91 -5.26 10.62
CA GLN A 556 -25.09 -5.13 9.76
C GLN A 556 -25.84 -6.45 9.62
N GLU A 557 -25.10 -7.56 9.49
CA GLU A 557 -25.64 -8.91 9.43
C GLU A 557 -26.24 -9.39 10.76
N LYS A 558 -25.72 -8.90 11.90
CA LYS A 558 -26.33 -9.11 13.21
C LYS A 558 -27.70 -8.42 13.34
N TYR A 559 -27.89 -7.26 12.69
CA TYR A 559 -29.12 -6.47 12.75
C TYR A 559 -29.84 -6.39 11.39
N VAL A 560 -29.89 -7.51 10.65
CA VAL A 560 -30.47 -7.63 9.31
C VAL A 560 -31.85 -6.97 9.19
N SER A 561 -32.75 -7.21 10.15
CA SER A 561 -34.13 -6.71 10.07
C SER A 561 -34.25 -5.19 10.16
N GLU A 562 -33.28 -4.54 10.80
CA GLU A 562 -33.33 -3.10 11.07
C GLU A 562 -32.41 -2.30 10.13
N ILE A 563 -31.33 -2.93 9.67
CA ILE A 563 -30.33 -2.25 8.83
C ILE A 563 -30.48 -2.62 7.35
N LEU A 564 -30.66 -3.89 7.03
CA LEU A 564 -30.55 -4.43 5.66
C LEU A 564 -31.91 -4.63 4.98
N LEU A 565 -32.89 -5.24 5.66
CA LEU A 565 -34.22 -5.51 5.10
C LEU A 565 -34.96 -4.24 4.63
N PRO A 566 -34.89 -3.08 5.32
CA PRO A 566 -35.56 -1.86 4.84
C PRO A 566 -35.08 -1.38 3.46
N PHE A 567 -33.90 -1.83 3.02
CA PHE A 567 -33.29 -1.50 1.73
C PHE A 567 -33.23 -2.69 0.77
N GLY A 568 -33.86 -3.83 1.13
CA GLY A 568 -33.85 -5.04 0.31
C GLY A 568 -32.49 -5.75 0.23
N LEU A 569 -31.56 -5.45 1.14
CA LEU A 569 -30.22 -6.02 1.16
C LEU A 569 -30.19 -7.38 1.87
N GLN A 570 -29.41 -8.32 1.33
CA GLN A 570 -29.26 -9.67 1.89
C GLN A 570 -27.96 -9.87 2.68
N ASN A 571 -26.91 -9.11 2.37
CA ASN A 571 -25.59 -9.18 3.00
C ASN A 571 -25.16 -7.79 3.48
N GLY A 572 -24.27 -7.74 4.47
CA GLY A 572 -23.68 -6.48 4.92
C GLY A 572 -22.83 -5.82 3.83
N THR A 573 -22.87 -4.49 3.76
CA THR A 573 -22.16 -3.70 2.75
C THR A 573 -20.84 -3.14 3.27
N GLY A 574 -20.68 -3.04 4.59
CA GLY A 574 -19.53 -2.38 5.21
C GLY A 574 -19.58 -0.86 5.13
N TYR A 575 -20.68 -0.29 4.63
CA TYR A 575 -20.94 1.14 4.57
C TYR A 575 -21.82 1.57 5.75
N VAL A 576 -21.37 2.51 6.57
CA VAL A 576 -22.11 3.06 7.71
C VAL A 576 -23.06 4.16 7.25
N GLY A 577 -24.09 3.75 6.51
CA GLY A 577 -25.19 4.59 6.04
C GLY A 577 -26.23 4.90 7.11
N ILE A 578 -27.29 5.60 6.73
CA ILE A 578 -28.30 6.14 7.66
C ILE A 578 -28.93 5.08 8.58
N SER A 579 -29.25 3.89 8.06
CA SER A 579 -29.82 2.81 8.88
C SER A 579 -28.81 2.21 9.85
N THR A 580 -27.55 2.08 9.44
CA THR A 580 -26.47 1.60 10.31
C THR A 580 -26.21 2.62 11.42
N ARG A 581 -26.10 3.93 11.09
CA ARG A 581 -25.96 5.00 12.09
C ARG A 581 -27.12 5.05 13.06
N ASN A 582 -28.36 4.99 12.56
CA ASN A 582 -29.54 4.99 13.42
C ASN A 582 -29.46 3.84 14.43
N LYS A 583 -29.05 2.64 13.99
CA LYS A 583 -28.91 1.51 14.90
C LYS A 583 -27.76 1.68 15.90
N ILE A 584 -26.61 2.18 15.47
CA ILE A 584 -25.47 2.46 16.34
C ILE A 584 -25.84 3.51 17.39
N ASN A 585 -26.42 4.63 16.97
CA ASN A 585 -26.83 5.72 17.87
C ASN A 585 -27.91 5.29 18.86
N GLN A 586 -28.83 4.40 18.45
CA GLN A 586 -29.79 3.78 19.36
C GLN A 586 -29.09 2.95 20.45
N LEU A 587 -28.01 2.25 20.11
CA LEU A 587 -27.27 1.39 21.04
C LEU A 587 -26.26 2.18 21.89
N LEU A 588 -25.79 3.34 21.43
CA LEU A 588 -24.95 4.26 22.21
C LEU A 588 -25.77 5.09 23.21
N GLY A 589 -27.06 5.32 22.92
CA GLY A 589 -27.98 6.07 23.79
C GLY A 589 -28.70 5.25 24.87
N ASN A 590 -28.41 3.94 24.99
CA ASN A 590 -28.90 3.03 26.04
C ASN A 590 -27.72 2.57 26.89
#